data_AF-A0A8H9LZ11-F1
#
_entry.id   AF-A0A8H9LZ11-F1
#
_cell.length_a   1.000
_cell.length_b   1.000
_cell.length_c   1.000
_cell.angle_alpha   90.00
_cell.angle_beta   90.00
_cell.angle_gamma   90.00
#
_symmetry.space_group_name_H-M   'P 1'
#
loop_
_entity.id
_entity.type
_entity.pdbx_description
1 polymer ?
#
loop_
_entity_poly.entity_id
_entity_poly.type
_entity_poly.pdbx_seq_one_letter_code
_entity_poly.pdbx_strand_id
1 'polypeptide(L)'
;MLARRSITRPDEIAYYLACAPLEATVADLVRVAGCCWKIEECFQSAKNECGLDQYEVRRFVGWYRHITLAMLAHMFLAAMAAQEREKGEAIATRPASWTSRRPRFAVCWQLDLTTVLRTAASQ
;
A
#
# COMPACT_ATOMS: atom_id res chain seq x y z
N MET A 1 18.88 -5.01 12.90
CA MET A 1 17.96 -4.12 13.65
C MET A 1 17.92 -2.78 12.92
N LEU A 2 16.73 -2.21 12.68
CA LEU A 2 16.55 -0.92 12.01
C LEU A 2 15.91 0.06 12.99
N ALA A 3 16.46 1.26 13.12
CA ALA A 3 15.88 2.36 13.89
C ALA A 3 15.47 3.48 12.95
N ARG A 4 14.23 3.97 13.08
CA ARG A 4 13.70 5.09 12.29
C ARG A 4 13.28 6.22 13.22
N ARG A 5 13.86 7.40 13.00
CA ARG A 5 13.48 8.63 13.71
C ARG A 5 12.25 9.27 13.06
N SER A 6 11.30 9.74 13.86
CA SER A 6 10.17 10.51 13.36
C SER A 6 10.62 11.90 12.89
N ILE A 7 10.05 12.37 11.78
CA ILE A 7 10.37 13.68 11.19
C ILE A 7 9.68 14.80 11.99
N THR A 8 8.44 14.56 12.43
CA THR A 8 7.64 15.52 13.21
C THR A 8 8.10 15.59 14.66
N ARG A 9 8.56 14.47 15.21
CA ARG A 9 8.96 14.32 16.61
C ARG A 9 10.33 13.67 16.74
N PRO A 10 11.42 14.46 16.76
CA PRO A 10 12.78 13.91 16.73
C PRO A 10 13.15 13.09 17.98
N ASP A 11 12.36 13.19 19.05
CA ASP A 11 12.48 12.38 20.27
C ASP A 11 11.91 10.96 20.12
N GLU A 12 11.05 10.74 19.13
CA GLU A 12 10.41 9.44 18.89
C GLU A 12 11.21 8.59 17.90
N ILE A 13 11.60 7.39 18.35
CA ILE A 13 12.35 6.41 17.56
C ILE A 13 11.58 5.09 17.52
N ALA A 14 11.28 4.63 16.31
CA ALA A 14 10.68 3.33 16.08
C ALA A 14 11.79 2.29 15.80
N TYR A 15 11.72 1.14 16.46
CA TYR A 15 12.67 0.05 16.30
C TYR A 15 12.02 -1.14 15.60
N TYR A 16 12.70 -1.68 14.59
CA TYR A 16 12.27 -2.83 13.81
C TYR A 16 13.31 -3.95 13.89
N LEU A 17 12.84 -5.15 14.17
CA LEU A 17 13.65 -6.37 14.01
C LEU A 17 13.63 -6.77 12.53
N ALA A 18 14.78 -6.68 11.88
CA ALA A 18 14.94 -7.09 10.49
C ALA A 18 15.61 -8.45 10.44
N CYS A 19 14.91 -9.45 9.90
CA CYS A 19 15.47 -10.74 9.51
C CYS A 19 15.68 -10.69 7.99
N ALA A 20 16.90 -10.37 7.55
CA ALA A 20 17.24 -10.18 6.15
C ALA A 20 18.60 -10.80 5.83
N PRO A 21 18.89 -11.12 4.54
CA PRO A 21 20.22 -11.54 4.10
C PRO A 21 21.30 -10.52 4.46
N LEU A 22 22.56 -10.94 4.53
CA LEU A 22 23.68 -10.07 4.91
C LEU A 22 23.90 -8.96 3.87
N GLU A 23 23.53 -9.22 2.62
CA GLU A 23 23.64 -8.31 1.48
C GLU A 23 22.50 -7.29 1.42
N ALA A 24 21.50 -7.40 2.28
CA ALA A 24 20.35 -6.50 2.28
C ALA A 24 20.77 -5.07 2.65
N THR A 25 20.44 -4.12 1.79
CA THR A 25 20.79 -2.72 2.02
C THR A 25 19.84 -2.08 3.05
N VAL A 26 20.28 -0.99 3.68
CA VAL A 26 19.41 -0.20 4.57
C VAL A 26 18.16 0.29 3.82
N ALA A 27 18.31 0.63 2.53
CA ALA A 27 17.19 1.04 1.68
C ALA A 27 16.14 -0.08 1.52
N ASP A 28 16.57 -1.34 1.38
CA ASP A 28 15.67 -2.48 1.34
C ASP A 28 14.91 -2.67 2.65
N LEU A 29 15.61 -2.56 3.78
CA LEU A 29 14.99 -2.66 5.10
C LEU A 29 13.96 -1.54 5.33
N VAL A 30 14.28 -0.31 4.93
CA VAL A 30 13.36 0.83 5.03
C VAL A 30 12.15 0.63 4.12
N ARG A 31 12.35 0.12 2.90
CA ARG A 31 11.26 -0.19 1.97
C ARG A 31 10.31 -1.24 2.56
N VAL A 32 10.84 -2.32 3.11
CA VAL A 32 10.02 -3.38 3.74
C VAL A 32 9.30 -2.87 4.98
N ALA A 33 10.00 -2.13 5.86
CA ALA A 33 9.38 -1.53 7.04
C ALA A 33 8.25 -0.55 6.65
N GLY A 34 8.42 0.19 5.56
CA GLY A 34 7.39 1.09 5.02
C GLY A 34 6.16 0.37 4.44
N CYS A 35 6.29 -0.88 4.01
CA CYS A 35 5.17 -1.65 3.49
C CYS A 35 4.17 -2.10 4.58
N CYS A 36 4.55 -2.06 5.86
CA CYS A 36 3.66 -2.48 6.94
C CYS A 36 2.32 -1.72 6.93
N TRP A 37 2.35 -0.42 6.61
CA TRP A 37 1.15 0.40 6.50
C TRP A 37 0.24 -0.05 5.35
N LYS A 38 0.82 -0.47 4.23
CA LYS A 38 0.05 -0.97 3.07
C LYS A 38 -0.71 -2.25 3.41
N ILE A 39 -0.18 -3.07 4.32
CA ILE A 39 -0.88 -4.28 4.79
C ILE A 39 -2.12 -3.89 5.58
N GLU A 40 -2.00 -2.92 6.49
CA GLU A 40 -3.14 -2.41 7.25
C GLU A 40 -4.21 -1.81 6.33
N GLU A 41 -3.78 -0.99 5.37
CA GLU A 41 -4.67 -0.41 4.35
C GLU A 41 -5.41 -1.48 3.55
N CYS A 42 -4.70 -2.52 3.09
CA CYS A 42 -5.29 -3.68 2.40
C CYS A 42 -6.37 -4.36 3.26
N PHE A 43 -6.11 -4.58 4.55
CA PHE A 43 -7.12 -5.15 5.46
C PHE A 43 -8.32 -4.24 5.67
N GLN A 44 -8.13 -2.93 5.73
CA GLN A 44 -9.24 -1.98 5.84
C GLN A 44 -10.09 -1.97 4.56
N SER A 45 -9.47 -1.97 3.39
CA SER A 45 -10.19 -2.12 2.11
C SER A 45 -10.95 -3.43 2.03
N ALA A 46 -10.34 -4.56 2.45
CA ALA A 46 -11.00 -5.85 2.45
C ALA A 46 -12.25 -5.89 3.38
N LYS A 47 -12.23 -5.18 4.51
CA LYS A 47 -13.43 -5.02 5.36
C LYS A 47 -14.51 -4.20 4.66
N ASN A 48 -14.13 -3.04 4.12
CA ASN A 48 -15.07 -2.11 3.50
C ASN A 48 -15.71 -2.66 2.22
N GLU A 49 -14.94 -3.36 1.38
CA GLU A 49 -15.38 -3.78 0.05
C GLU A 49 -15.87 -5.24 0.01
N CYS A 50 -15.27 -6.11 0.83
CA CYS A 50 -15.50 -7.56 0.76
C CYS A 50 -16.10 -8.15 2.04
N GLY A 51 -16.43 -7.31 3.03
CA GLY A 51 -17.07 -7.74 4.27
C GLY A 51 -16.22 -8.70 5.10
N LEU A 52 -14.91 -8.49 5.11
CA LEU A 52 -13.97 -9.35 5.85
C LEU A 52 -14.33 -9.49 7.35
N ASP A 53 -14.93 -8.46 7.95
CA ASP A 53 -15.40 -8.44 9.34
C ASP A 53 -16.91 -8.70 9.50
N GLN A 54 -17.64 -8.90 8.40
CA GLN A 54 -19.09 -9.12 8.38
C GLN A 54 -19.42 -10.63 8.43
N TYR A 55 -18.91 -11.33 9.43
CA TYR A 55 -19.23 -12.74 9.67
C TYR A 55 -20.05 -12.88 10.96
N GLU A 56 -21.16 -13.62 10.90
CA GLU A 56 -22.04 -13.84 12.07
C GLU A 56 -22.00 -15.29 12.61
N VAL A 57 -21.29 -16.19 11.91
CA VAL A 57 -21.28 -17.62 12.22
C VAL A 57 -20.24 -17.93 13.31
N ARG A 58 -20.67 -18.59 14.40
CA ARG A 58 -19.78 -19.02 15.52
C ARG A 58 -19.02 -20.32 15.27
N ARG A 59 -19.17 -20.95 14.09
CA ARG A 59 -18.49 -22.21 13.74
C ARG A 59 -17.19 -21.91 13.00
N PHE A 60 -16.09 -22.51 13.46
CA PHE A 60 -14.75 -22.33 12.88
C PHE A 60 -14.73 -22.56 11.35
N VAL A 61 -15.37 -23.62 10.86
CA VAL A 61 -15.42 -23.93 9.43
C VAL A 61 -16.13 -22.83 8.62
N GLY A 62 -17.21 -22.25 9.18
CA GLY A 62 -17.93 -21.15 8.55
C GLY A 62 -17.09 -19.88 8.50
N TRP A 63 -16.45 -19.53 9.61
CA TRP A 63 -15.51 -18.42 9.70
C TRP A 63 -14.34 -18.57 8.70
N TYR A 64 -13.71 -19.75 8.63
CA TYR A 64 -12.58 -19.99 7.74
C TYR A 64 -12.96 -19.84 6.26
N ARG A 65 -14.11 -20.39 5.86
CA ARG A 65 -14.65 -20.23 4.49
C ARG A 65 -14.93 -18.76 4.18
N HIS A 66 -15.55 -18.03 5.10
CA HIS A 66 -15.85 -16.60 4.93
C HIS A 66 -14.58 -15.78 4.72
N ILE A 67 -13.61 -15.89 5.63
CA ILE A 67 -12.35 -15.14 5.55
C ILE A 67 -11.60 -15.48 4.26
N THR A 68 -11.57 -16.75 3.85
CA THR A 68 -10.92 -17.16 2.59
C THR A 68 -11.60 -16.53 1.37
N LEU A 69 -12.94 -16.55 1.30
CA LEU A 69 -13.69 -15.97 0.19
C LEU A 69 -13.57 -14.43 0.16
N ALA A 70 -13.62 -13.77 1.32
CA ALA A 70 -13.46 -12.32 1.42
C ALA A 70 -12.06 -11.87 0.97
N MET A 71 -10.99 -12.58 1.38
CA MET A 71 -9.63 -12.29 0.92
C MET A 71 -9.45 -12.56 -0.58
N LEU A 72 -10.06 -13.64 -1.10
CA LEU A 72 -10.03 -13.95 -2.54
C LEU A 72 -10.72 -12.85 -3.37
N ALA A 73 -11.90 -12.41 -2.92
CA ALA A 73 -12.65 -11.33 -3.58
C ALA A 73 -11.84 -10.03 -3.57
N HIS A 74 -11.21 -9.68 -2.45
CA HIS A 74 -10.38 -8.49 -2.37
C HIS A 74 -9.16 -8.58 -3.28
N MET A 75 -8.49 -9.74 -3.34
CA MET A 75 -7.37 -9.96 -4.26
C MET A 75 -7.79 -9.83 -5.73
N PHE A 76 -8.98 -10.33 -6.10
CA PHE A 76 -9.52 -10.16 -7.44
C PHE A 76 -9.75 -8.68 -7.78
N LEU A 77 -10.38 -7.91 -6.88
CA LEU A 77 -10.60 -6.47 -7.08
C LEU A 77 -9.28 -5.71 -7.18
N ALA A 78 -8.31 -6.02 -6.31
CA ALA A 78 -6.99 -5.41 -6.35
C ALA A 78 -6.25 -5.71 -7.66
N ALA A 79 -6.33 -6.93 -8.18
CA ALA A 79 -5.73 -7.31 -9.45
C ALA A 79 -6.39 -6.59 -10.64
N MET A 80 -7.71 -6.48 -10.66
CA MET A 80 -8.43 -5.72 -11.68
C MET A 80 -8.07 -4.24 -11.64
N ALA A 81 -8.01 -3.64 -10.46
CA ALA A 81 -7.60 -2.25 -10.29
C ALA A 81 -6.15 -1.99 -10.75
N ALA A 82 -5.25 -2.94 -10.53
CA ALA A 82 -3.86 -2.86 -11.00
C ALA A 82 -3.80 -2.89 -12.54
N GLN A 83 -4.51 -3.81 -13.19
CA GLN A 83 -4.56 -3.90 -14.66
C GLN A 83 -5.10 -2.62 -15.31
N GLU A 84 -6.14 -2.01 -14.71
CA GLU A 84 -6.69 -0.76 -15.25
C GLU A 84 -5.72 0.43 -15.10
N ARG A 85 -4.90 0.46 -14.04
CA ARG A 85 -3.85 1.47 -13.89
C ARG A 85 -2.77 1.34 -14.96
N GLU A 86 -2.31 0.11 -15.23
CA GLU A 86 -1.33 -0.16 -16.29
C GLU A 86 -1.86 0.23 -17.68
N LYS A 87 -3.13 -0.07 -17.98
CA LYS A 87 -3.78 0.38 -19.22
C LYS A 87 -3.88 1.90 -19.30
N GLY A 88 -4.23 2.56 -18.20
CA GLY A 88 -4.29 4.03 -18.12
C GLY A 88 -2.94 4.69 -18.38
N GLU A 89 -1.86 4.13 -17.84
CA GLU A 89 -0.48 4.59 -18.09
C GLU A 89 -0.03 4.35 -19.54
N ALA A 90 -0.43 3.22 -20.15
CA ALA A 90 -0.19 2.93 -21.56
C ALA A 90 -0.96 3.88 -22.50
N ILE A 91 -2.16 4.32 -22.10
CA ILE A 91 -2.93 5.34 -22.84
C ILE A 91 -2.31 6.73 -22.67
N ALA A 92 -1.79 7.06 -21.48
CA ALA A 92 -1.16 8.36 -21.20
C ALA A 92 0.20 8.55 -21.90
N THR A 93 0.94 7.47 -22.18
CA THR A 93 2.22 7.51 -22.91
C THR A 93 2.07 7.65 -24.43
N ARG A 94 0.88 7.39 -24.98
CA ARG A 94 0.51 7.78 -26.35
C ARG A 94 0.10 9.26 -26.29
N PRO A 95 0.67 10.19 -27.07
CA PRO A 95 0.30 11.60 -26.97
C PRO A 95 -1.12 11.80 -27.53
N ALA A 96 -2.12 11.54 -26.69
CA ALA A 96 -3.49 11.93 -26.93
C ALA A 96 -3.60 13.40 -26.53
N SER A 97 -3.39 14.27 -27.51
CA SER A 97 -3.69 15.69 -27.44
C SER A 97 -5.21 15.90 -27.31
N TRP A 98 -5.79 15.56 -26.16
CA TRP A 98 -7.19 15.88 -25.86
C TRP A 98 -7.29 16.31 -24.40
N THR A 99 -7.29 17.62 -24.21
CA THR A 99 -7.68 18.29 -22.97
C THR A 99 -9.12 17.94 -22.65
N SER A 100 -9.34 17.02 -21.71
CA SER A 100 -10.62 16.88 -21.03
C SER A 100 -10.42 17.10 -19.54
N ARG A 101 -10.85 18.28 -19.10
CA ARG A 101 -10.96 18.65 -17.70
C ARG A 101 -12.11 17.83 -17.10
N ARG A 102 -11.80 16.77 -16.35
CA ARG A 102 -12.75 16.06 -15.49
C ARG A 102 -12.17 15.84 -14.09
N PRO A 103 -13.02 15.89 -13.05
CA PRO A 103 -12.61 16.28 -11.71
C PRO A 103 -11.83 15.16 -11.01
N ARG A 104 -10.73 15.55 -10.38
CA ARG A 104 -9.99 14.76 -9.40
C ARG A 104 -10.94 14.39 -8.26
N PHE A 105 -11.43 13.15 -8.23
CA PHE A 105 -11.72 12.53 -6.94
C PHE A 105 -10.36 12.29 -6.27
N ALA A 106 -10.12 13.06 -5.22
CA ALA A 106 -8.90 13.03 -4.44
C ALA A 106 -8.82 11.71 -3.65
N VAL A 107 -7.99 10.79 -4.13
CA VAL A 107 -7.28 9.86 -3.25
C VAL A 107 -5.80 10.01 -3.60
N CYS A 108 -5.22 11.07 -3.05
CA CYS A 108 -3.79 11.35 -3.13
C CYS A 108 -3.12 10.68 -1.94
N TRP A 109 -2.69 9.44 -2.10
CA TRP A 109 -1.82 8.78 -1.13
C TRP A 109 -0.63 8.09 -1.81
N GLN A 110 -0.01 8.75 -2.79
CA GLN A 110 1.39 8.50 -3.10
C GLN A 110 2.24 9.52 -2.34
N LEU A 111 2.72 9.14 -1.16
CA LEU A 111 4.02 9.61 -0.71
C LEU A 111 5.03 9.03 -1.68
N ASP A 112 5.26 9.77 -2.75
CA ASP A 112 6.28 9.50 -3.74
C ASP A 112 7.65 9.63 -3.07
N LEU A 113 8.32 8.49 -2.89
CA LEU A 113 9.65 8.37 -2.32
C LEU A 113 10.68 9.25 -3.05
N THR A 114 10.42 9.60 -4.31
CA THR A 114 11.29 10.48 -5.10
C THR A 114 11.22 11.95 -4.66
N THR A 115 10.12 12.37 -4.04
CA THR A 115 9.97 13.75 -3.52
C THR A 115 10.76 13.92 -2.22
N VAL A 116 10.84 12.89 -1.38
CA VAL A 116 11.60 12.92 -0.11
C VAL A 116 13.11 12.88 -0.36
N LEU A 117 13.58 12.16 -1.38
CA LEU A 117 15.01 12.09 -1.69
C LEU A 117 15.56 13.38 -2.33
N ARG A 118 14.71 14.19 -2.97
CA ARG A 118 15.14 15.44 -3.63
C ARG A 118 15.39 16.58 -2.65
N THR A 119 14.70 16.61 -1.51
CA THR A 119 14.90 17.66 -0.48
C THR A 119 16.08 17.38 0.45
N ALA A 120 16.62 16.15 0.45
CA ALA A 120 17.82 15.78 1.20
C ALA A 120 19.14 16.15 0.51
N ALA A 121 19.10 16.52 -0.78
CA ALA A 121 20.29 16.88 -1.56
C ALA A 121 20.55 18.40 -1.62
N SER A 122 19.79 19.21 -0.86
CA SER A 122 19.92 20.68 -0.83
C SER A 122 20.28 21.25 0.55
N GLN A 123 20.91 20.45 1.41
CA GLN A 123 21.59 20.96 2.61
C GLN A 123 23.02 20.45 2.68
#